data_AF-A0A1G2EJK6-F1
#
_entry.id   AF-A0A1G2EJK6-F1
#
_cell.length_a   1.000
_cell.length_b   1.000
_cell.length_c   1.000
_cell.angle_alpha   90.00
_cell.angle_beta   90.00
_cell.angle_gamma   90.00
#
_symmetry.space_group_name_H-M   'P 1'
#
loop_
_entity.id
_entity.type
_entity.pdbx_description
1 polymer ?
#
loop_
_entity_poly.entity_id
_entity_poly.type
_entity_poly.pdbx_seq_one_letter_code
_entity_poly.pdbx_strand_id
1 'polypeptide(L)' 'MNYKRLIISLALPQLAGLAGSLFTTPAIPAWYAGLEKPSFNPPNWIFAPVWTLLFFVDGNFSLFYMGQRIGE' A
#
# COMPACT_ATOMS: atom_id res chain seq x y z
N MET A 1 3.85 12.39 -22.40
CA MET A 1 3.73 11.75 -21.06
C MET A 1 3.62 12.84 -20.00
N ASN A 2 2.46 12.97 -19.36
CA ASN A 2 2.20 14.08 -18.42
C ASN A 2 2.67 13.66 -17.01
N TYR A 3 3.92 13.97 -16.68
CA TYR A 3 4.59 13.53 -15.44
C TYR A 3 3.83 13.96 -14.16
N LYS A 4 3.08 15.06 -14.21
CA LYS A 4 2.22 15.50 -13.10
C LYS A 4 1.15 14.46 -12.75
N ARG A 5 0.50 13.85 -13.75
CA ARG A 5 -0.49 12.79 -13.54
C ARG A 5 0.15 11.54 -12.95
N LEU A 6 1.34 11.17 -13.45
CA LEU A 6 2.10 10.03 -12.93
C LEU A 6 2.43 10.22 -11.43
N ILE A 7 2.95 11.40 -11.05
CA ILE A 7 3.30 11.69 -9.65
C ILE A 7 2.07 11.62 -8.74
N ILE A 8 0.94 12.19 -9.17
CA ILE A 8 -0.30 12.16 -8.38
C ILE A 8 -0.82 10.73 -8.23
N SER A 9 -0.84 9.96 -9.33
CA SER A 9 -1.27 8.56 -9.31
C SER A 9 -0.37 7.69 -8.42
N LEU A 10 0.94 7.98 -8.35
CA LEU A 10 1.89 7.28 -7.48
C LEU A 10 1.77 7.67 -6.00
N ALA A 11 1.49 8.94 -5.72
CA ALA A 11 1.50 9.48 -4.36
C ALA A 11 0.22 9.16 -3.58
N LEU A 12 -0.94 9.21 -4.22
CA LEU A 12 -2.23 9.06 -3.56
C LEU A 12 -2.42 7.71 -2.84
N PRO A 13 -2.18 6.55 -3.49
CA PRO A 13 -2.39 5.25 -2.84
C PRO A 13 -1.41 5.01 -1.69
N GLN A 14 -0.19 5.54 -1.82
CA GLN A 14 0.87 5.41 -0.83
C GLN A 14 0.55 6.24 0.41
N LEU A 15 -0.01 7.44 0.24
CA LEU A 15 -0.51 8.25 1.34
C LEU A 15 -1.71 7.60 2.03
N ALA A 16 -2.63 6.99 1.27
CA ALA A 16 -3.75 6.25 1.84
C ALA A 16 -3.28 5.03 2.65
N GLY A 17 -2.32 4.27 2.11
CA GLY A 17 -1.69 3.15 2.81
C GLY A 17 -0.97 3.59 4.09
N LEU A 18 -0.23 4.70 4.04
CA LEU A 18 0.43 5.27 5.20
C LEU A 18 -0.58 5.69 6.27
N ALA A 19 -1.64 6.40 5.88
CA ALA A 19 -2.71 6.81 6.80
C ALA A 19 -3.35 5.60 7.48
N GLY A 20 -3.72 4.57 6.70
CA GLY A 20 -4.26 3.31 7.23
C GLY A 20 -3.28 2.60 8.17
N SER A 21 -1.98 2.63 7.88
CA SER A 21 -0.95 2.02 8.73
C SER A 21 -0.86 2.70 10.10
N LEU A 22 -1.04 4.02 10.18
CA LEU A 22 -0.99 4.76 11.45
C LEU A 22 -2.10 4.31 12.42
N PHE A 23 -3.29 3.99 11.90
CA PHE A 23 -4.42 3.53 12.72
C PHE A 23 -4.35 2.03 13.05
N THR A 24 -3.69 1.22 12.22
CA THR A 24 -3.67 -0.25 12.37
C THR A 24 -2.43 -0.78 13.09
N THR A 25 -1.28 -0.10 12.99
CA THR A 25 -0.02 -0.52 13.62
C THR A 25 -0.13 -0.65 15.16
N PRO A 26 -0.79 0.27 15.89
CA PRO A 26 -0.94 0.14 17.35
C PRO A 26 -1.73 -1.09 17.80
N ALA A 27 -2.56 -1.68 16.91
CA ALA A 27 -3.31 -2.89 17.23
C ALA A 27 -2.47 -4.17 17.12
N ILE A 28 -1.29 -4.12 16.46
CA ILE A 28 -0.44 -5.29 16.23
C ILE A 28 -0.01 -5.97 17.55
N PRO A 29 0.48 -5.25 18.58
CA PRO A 29 0.87 -5.87 19.84
C PRO A 29 -0.31 -6.42 20.64
N ALA A 30 -1.50 -5.85 20.47
CA ALA A 30 -2.68 -6.16 21.30
C ALA A 30 -3.26 -7.54 21.00
N TRP A 31 -3.29 -7.97 19.73
CA TRP A 31 -3.88 -9.25 19.34
C TRP A 31 -2.97 -10.07 18.41
N TYR A 32 -2.32 -9.44 17.43
CA TYR A 32 -1.56 -10.17 16.41
C TYR A 32 -0.25 -10.75 16.94
N ALA A 33 0.42 -10.04 17.85
CA ALA A 33 1.67 -10.49 18.44
C ALA A 33 1.50 -11.75 19.31
N GLY A 34 0.36 -11.89 20.00
CA GLY A 34 0.06 -12.99 20.92
C GLY A 34 -0.50 -14.26 20.28
N LEU A 35 -0.65 -14.29 18.95
CA LEU A 35 -1.08 -15.50 18.25
C LEU A 35 0.04 -16.54 18.16
N GLU A 36 -0.32 -17.81 18.33
CA GLU A 36 0.51 -18.96 17.94
C GLU A 36 0.65 -18.96 16.41
N LYS A 37 1.84 -18.60 15.93
CA LYS A 37 2.13 -18.44 14.50
C LYS A 37 2.90 -19.66 14.00
N PRO A 38 2.58 -20.18 12.80
CA PRO A 38 3.39 -21.23 12.19
C PRO A 38 4.81 -20.72 11.91
N SER A 39 5.79 -21.63 11.89
CA SER A 39 7.22 -21.30 11.76
C SER A 39 7.60 -20.59 10.46
N PHE A 40 6.76 -20.64 9.44
CA PHE A 40 6.95 -19.96 8.15
C PHE A 40 6.31 -18.56 8.09
N ASN A 41 5.73 -18.06 9.18
CA ASN A 41 5.14 -16.73 9.18
C ASN A 41 6.24 -15.65 9.10
N PRO A 42 6.23 -14.77 8.08
CA PRO A 42 7.24 -13.73 7.93
C PRO A 42 7.23 -12.73 9.09
N PRO A 43 8.39 -12.10 9.39
CA PRO A 43 8.45 -10.98 10.33
C PRO A 43 7.50 -9.84 9.97
N ASN A 44 6.94 -9.17 10.99
CA ASN A 44 5.95 -8.09 10.82
C ASN A 44 6.43 -6.93 9.93
N TRP A 45 7.74 -6.67 9.87
CA TRP A 45 8.27 -5.58 9.04
C TRP A 45 8.13 -5.86 7.54
N ILE A 46 7.96 -7.13 7.11
CA ILE A 46 7.78 -7.52 5.71
C ILE A 46 6.44 -7.04 5.14
N PHE A 47 5.44 -6.79 5.98
CA PHE A 47 4.16 -6.24 5.50
C PHE A 47 4.34 -4.88 4.80
N ALA A 48 5.24 -4.02 5.29
CA ALA A 48 5.46 -2.69 4.69
C ALA A 48 5.97 -2.73 3.23
N PRO A 49 7.05 -3.47 2.89
CA PRO A 49 7.50 -3.59 1.50
C PRO A 49 6.49 -4.32 0.60
N VAL A 50 5.78 -5.33 1.10
CA VAL A 50 4.74 -6.02 0.33
C VAL A 50 3.59 -5.08 -0.03
N TRP A 51 3.07 -4.32 0.93
CA TRP A 51 2.02 -3.34 0.66
C TRP A 51 2.47 -2.23 -0.28
N THR A 52 3.70 -1.76 -0.13
CA THR A 52 4.27 -0.74 -1.03
C THR A 52 4.33 -1.26 -2.46
N LEU A 53 4.75 -2.51 -2.66
CA LEU A 53 4.81 -3.15 -3.96
C LEU A 53 3.43 -3.35 -4.58
N LEU A 54 2.45 -3.83 -3.81
CA LEU A 54 1.08 -4.03 -4.28
C LEU A 54 0.43 -2.71 -4.73
N PHE A 55 0.57 -1.64 -3.95
CA PHE A 55 0.08 -0.32 -4.35
C PHE A 55 0.82 0.21 -5.59
N PHE A 56 2.09 -0.15 -5.74
CA PHE A 56 2.88 0.22 -6.91
C PHE A 56 2.44 -0.51 -8.20
N VAL A 57 2.14 -1.80 -8.11
CA VAL A 57 1.77 -2.61 -9.28
C VAL A 57 0.30 -2.38 -9.66
N ASP A 58 -0.63 -2.51 -8.72
CA ASP A 58 -2.05 -2.50 -9.04
C ASP A 58 -2.65 -1.09 -9.02
N GLY A 59 -2.41 -0.38 -7.91
CA GLY A 59 -3.02 0.92 -7.64
C GLY A 59 -2.52 1.98 -8.61
N ASN A 60 -1.21 2.11 -8.75
CA ASN A 60 -0.60 3.15 -9.57
C ASN A 60 -0.79 2.91 -11.07
N PHE A 61 -0.77 1.65 -11.52
CA PHE A 61 -1.08 1.29 -12.90
C PHE A 61 -2.54 1.59 -13.24
N SER A 62 -3.48 1.17 -12.38
CA SER A 62 -4.92 1.38 -12.58
C SER A 62 -5.30 2.87 -12.57
N LEU A 63 -4.84 3.66 -11.59
CA LEU A 63 -5.11 5.09 -11.50
C LEU A 63 -4.49 5.88 -12.66
N PHE A 64 -3.28 5.52 -13.08
CA PHE A 64 -2.65 6.14 -14.24
C PHE A 64 -3.45 5.84 -15.52
N TYR A 65 -3.85 4.58 -15.73
CA TYR A 65 -4.59 4.14 -16.90
C TYR A 65 -6.00 4.75 -16.96
N MET A 66 -6.73 4.76 -15.84
CA MET A 66 -8.02 5.45 -15.71
C MET A 66 -7.87 6.95 -15.97
N GLY A 67 -6.81 7.57 -15.46
CA GLY A 67 -6.51 8.98 -15.71
C GLY A 67 -6.20 9.31 -17.17
N GLN A 68 -5.77 8.34 -17.99
CA GLN A 68 -5.69 8.54 -19.45
C GLN A 68 -7.08 8.50 -20.09
N ARG A 69 -7.91 7.53 -19.70
CA ARG A 69 -9.24 7.28 -20.30
C ARG A 69 -10.27 8.39 -20.06
N ILE A 70 -10.14 9.16 -18.97
CA ILE A 70 -11.05 10.29 -18.66
C ILE A 70 -10.61 11.57 -19.39
N GLY A 71 -9.39 11.61 -19.94
CA GLY A 71 -8.86 12.74 -20.70
C GLY A 71 -9.12 12.68 -22.20
N GLU A 72 -9.79 11.64 -22.67
CA GLU A 72 -10.32 11.45 -24.03
C GLU A 72 -11.82 11.75 -24.03
#